data_AF-A0A8S3XPS2-F1
#
_entry.id   AF-A0A8S3XPS2-F1
#
_cell.length_a   1.000
_cell.length_b   1.000
_cell.length_c   1.000
_cell.angle_alpha   90.00
_cell.angle_beta   90.00
_cell.angle_gamma   90.00
#
_symmetry.space_group_name_H-M   'P 1'
#
loop_
_entity.id
_entity.type
_entity.pdbx_description
1 polymer ?
#
loop_
_entity_poly.entity_id
_entity_poly.type
_entity_poly.pdbx_seq_one_letter_code
_entity_poly.pdbx_strand_id
1 'polypeptide(L)'
;MAECGLKVVEGITNDLLNHRINISANHVNSFVSTMLQRVNPFAADVRKDALINVSTGKVAPDDVSNFLLNIETNKRRKQEEMHD
;
A
#
# COMPACT_ATOMS: atom_id res chain seq x y z
N MET A 1 -42.96 16.03 -43.64
CA MET A 1 -41.49 16.05 -43.78
C MET A 1 -40.91 15.91 -42.38
N ALA A 2 -40.22 14.80 -42.12
CA ALA A 2 -39.67 14.48 -40.81
C ALA A 2 -38.27 15.10 -40.68
N GLU A 3 -38.13 16.18 -39.90
CA GLU A 3 -36.83 16.63 -39.42
C GLU A 3 -36.40 15.66 -38.31
N CYS A 4 -35.36 14.88 -38.60
CA CYS A 4 -34.77 13.94 -37.65
C CYS A 4 -34.08 14.75 -36.53
N GLY A 5 -34.82 14.99 -35.45
CA GLY A 5 -34.30 15.58 -34.22
C GLY A 5 -33.34 14.63 -33.52
N LEU A 6 -32.09 14.59 -33.98
CA LEU A 6 -30.99 14.01 -33.22
C LEU A 6 -30.75 14.89 -31.99
N LYS A 7 -31.40 14.55 -30.87
CA LYS A 7 -30.96 15.01 -29.55
C LYS A 7 -29.53 14.53 -29.35
N VAL A 8 -28.57 15.46 -29.36
CA VAL A 8 -27.19 15.17 -28.95
C VAL A 8 -27.25 14.67 -27.52
N VAL A 9 -26.86 13.42 -27.31
CA VAL A 9 -26.89 12.75 -26.01
C VAL A 9 -25.69 13.23 -25.19
N GLU A 10 -25.70 14.49 -24.77
CA GLU A 10 -24.60 15.12 -24.04
C GLU A 10 -24.41 14.51 -22.64
N GLY A 11 -25.47 13.94 -22.05
CA GLY A 11 -25.43 13.33 -20.71
C GLY A 11 -24.56 12.07 -20.64
N ILE A 12 -24.74 11.12 -21.57
CA ILE A 12 -24.05 9.82 -21.51
C ILE A 12 -22.53 9.97 -21.73
N THR A 13 -22.12 10.89 -22.61
CA THR A 13 -20.69 11.12 -22.90
C THR A 13 -19.98 11.74 -21.70
N ASN A 14 -20.61 12.70 -21.02
CA ASN A 14 -20.04 13.34 -19.83
C ASN A 14 -19.99 12.38 -18.64
N ASP A 15 -21.02 11.57 -18.42
CA ASP A 15 -21.03 10.56 -17.37
C ASP A 15 -19.97 9.48 -17.59
N LEU A 16 -19.78 9.03 -18.84
CA LEU A 16 -18.75 8.06 -19.20
C LEU A 16 -17.34 8.63 -19.03
N LEU A 17 -17.13 9.90 -19.37
CA LEU A 17 -15.86 10.60 -19.15
C LEU A 17 -15.55 10.74 -17.65
N ASN A 18 -16.52 11.19 -16.84
CA ASN A 18 -16.36 11.27 -15.38
C ASN A 18 -16.07 9.91 -14.76
N HIS A 19 -16.76 8.85 -15.21
CA HIS A 19 -16.50 7.49 -14.75
C HIS A 19 -15.07 7.02 -15.08
N ARG A 20 -14.60 7.27 -16.30
CA ARG A 20 -13.22 6.95 -16.72
C ARG A 20 -12.18 7.73 -15.92
N ILE A 21 -12.42 9.02 -15.66
CA ILE A 21 -11.53 9.86 -14.83
C ILE A 21 -11.46 9.31 -13.41
N ASN A 22 -12.60 8.96 -12.81
CA ASN A 22 -12.65 8.37 -11.46
C ASN A 22 -11.93 7.02 -11.38
N ILE A 23 -12.10 6.13 -12.37
CA ILE A 23 -11.34 4.87 -12.43
C ILE A 23 -9.84 5.14 -12.53
N SER A 24 -9.43 6.07 -13.39
CA SER A 24 -8.03 6.45 -13.56
C SER A 24 -7.44 6.98 -12.25
N ALA A 25 -8.16 7.86 -11.55
CA ALA A 25 -7.75 8.39 -10.25
C ALA A 25 -7.60 7.26 -9.21
N ASN A 26 -8.53 6.30 -9.16
CA ASN A 26 -8.45 5.15 -8.26
C ASN A 26 -7.22 4.27 -8.55
N HIS A 27 -6.90 4.05 -9.83
CA HIS A 27 -5.70 3.30 -10.22
C HIS A 27 -4.42 4.02 -9.81
N VAL A 28 -4.34 5.34 -10.01
CA VAL A 28 -3.18 6.15 -9.59
C VAL A 28 -3.04 6.12 -8.07
N ASN A 29 -4.13 6.31 -7.32
CA ASN A 29 -4.10 6.25 -5.86
C ASN A 29 -3.68 4.86 -5.34
N SER A 30 -4.17 3.78 -5.97
CA SER A 30 -3.77 2.41 -5.62
C SER A 30 -2.28 2.16 -5.90
N PHE A 31 -1.78 2.67 -7.03
CA PHE A 31 -0.36 2.60 -7.38
C PHE A 31 0.51 3.36 -6.38
N VAL A 32 0.17 4.61 -6.05
CA VAL A 32 0.86 5.42 -5.05
C VAL A 32 0.86 4.74 -3.69
N SER A 33 -0.30 4.24 -3.23
CA SER A 33 -0.42 3.49 -1.98
C SER A 33 0.46 2.23 -1.98
N THR A 34 0.49 1.50 -3.09
CA THR A 34 1.35 0.31 -3.23
C THR A 34 2.83 0.67 -3.16
N MET A 35 3.25 1.77 -3.78
CA MET A 35 4.62 2.25 -3.74
C MET A 35 5.01 2.74 -2.34
N LEU A 36 4.12 3.43 -1.63
CA LEU A 36 4.35 3.88 -0.24
C LEU A 36 4.44 2.71 0.75
N GLN A 37 3.68 1.63 0.51
CA GLN A 37 3.69 0.44 1.37
C GLN A 37 4.89 -0.48 1.13
N ARG A 38 5.51 -0.42 -0.04
CA ARG A 38 6.67 -1.23 -0.39
C ARG A 38 7.95 -0.50 -0.01
N VAL A 39 8.85 -1.17 0.67
CA VAL A 39 10.16 -0.60 0.99
C VAL A 39 11.00 -0.61 -0.29
N ASN A 40 11.59 0.53 -0.63
CA ASN A 40 12.67 0.56 -1.62
C ASN A 40 13.95 0.08 -0.93
N PRO A 41 14.46 -1.14 -1.19
CA PRO A 41 15.63 -1.67 -0.49
C PRO A 41 16.93 -0.92 -0.82
N PHE A 42 16.92 -0.03 -1.81
CA PHE A 42 18.06 0.78 -2.24
C PHE A 42 17.96 2.24 -1.81
N ALA A 43 16.90 2.64 -1.10
CA ALA A 43 16.78 4.02 -0.65
C ALA A 43 17.76 4.29 0.51
N ALA A 44 18.42 5.44 0.47
CA ALA A 44 19.42 5.82 1.47
C ALA A 44 18.81 6.06 2.87
N ASP A 45 17.50 6.30 2.92
CA ASP A 45 16.68 6.58 4.09
C ASP A 45 15.90 5.36 4.60
N VAL A 46 16.19 4.15 4.09
CA VAL A 46 15.59 2.92 4.65
C VAL A 46 15.98 2.81 6.12
N ARG A 47 14.94 2.82 6.97
CA ARG A 47 15.02 2.42 8.38
C ARG A 47 15.59 1.00 8.47
N LYS A 48 16.89 0.90 8.78
CA LYS A 48 17.61 -0.39 8.90
C LYS A 48 17.08 -1.27 10.03
N ASP A 49 16.34 -0.67 10.95
CA ASP A 49 15.67 -1.25 12.10
C ASP A 49 14.25 -1.75 11.81
N ALA A 50 13.68 -1.44 10.65
CA ALA A 50 12.35 -1.91 10.27
C ALA A 50 12.38 -3.39 9.86
N LEU A 51 11.49 -4.20 10.43
CA LEU A 51 11.28 -5.58 9.99
C LEU A 51 10.53 -5.58 8.65
N ILE A 52 11.04 -6.33 7.68
CA ILE A 52 10.49 -6.40 6.33
C ILE A 52 9.87 -7.77 6.11
N ASN A 53 8.63 -7.79 5.61
CA ASN A 53 7.99 -9.01 5.17
C ASN A 53 8.60 -9.45 3.82
N VAL A 54 9.40 -10.51 3.83
CA VAL A 54 10.14 -11.01 2.66
C VAL A 54 9.24 -11.47 1.50
N SER A 55 8.02 -11.92 1.77
CA SER A 55 7.07 -12.37 0.74
C SER A 55 6.43 -11.20 -0.01
N THR A 56 6.35 -10.03 0.63
CA THR A 56 5.62 -8.86 0.08
C THR A 56 6.52 -7.66 -0.20
N GLY A 57 7.74 -7.63 0.36
CA GLY A 57 8.65 -6.48 0.32
C GLY A 57 8.13 -5.27 1.09
N LYS A 58 7.09 -5.44 1.90
CA LYS A 58 6.47 -4.37 2.70
C LYS A 58 7.07 -4.35 4.10
N VAL A 59 7.03 -3.18 4.74
CA VAL A 59 7.30 -3.08 6.18
C VAL A 59 6.28 -3.96 6.91
N ALA A 60 6.75 -4.76 7.86
CA ALA A 60 5.88 -5.54 8.72
C ALA A 60 5.03 -4.57 9.57
N PRO A 61 3.72 -4.83 9.73
CA PRO A 61 2.89 -4.07 10.66
C PRO A 61 3.53 -3.92 12.05
N ASP A 62 3.32 -2.79 12.71
CA ASP A 62 3.99 -2.46 13.98
C ASP A 62 3.68 -3.48 15.09
N ASP A 63 2.46 -4.00 15.14
CA ASP A 63 2.03 -5.05 16.07
C ASP A 63 2.81 -6.36 15.87
N VAL A 64 2.97 -6.80 14.62
CA VAL A 64 3.76 -7.99 14.27
C VAL A 64 5.24 -7.76 14.57
N SER A 65 5.76 -6.58 14.23
CA SER A 65 7.16 -6.23 14.47
C SER A 65 7.48 -6.24 15.95
N ASN A 66 6.64 -5.60 16.77
CA ASN A 66 6.80 -5.56 18.23
C ASN A 66 6.69 -6.94 18.86
N PHE A 67 5.76 -7.78 18.39
CA PHE A 67 5.64 -9.16 18.87
C PHE A 67 6.91 -9.97 18.64
N LEU A 68 7.45 -9.93 17.41
CA LEU A 68 8.66 -10.68 17.05
C LEU A 68 9.89 -10.19 17.82
N LEU A 69 10.06 -8.87 17.94
CA LEU A 69 11.14 -8.27 18.72
C LEU A 69 11.05 -8.67 20.20
N ASN A 70 9.85 -8.63 20.79
CA ASN A 70 9.63 -9.00 22.19
C ASN A 70 9.95 -10.48 22.45
N ILE A 71 9.66 -11.39 21.52
CA ILE A 71 10.04 -12.80 21.65
C ILE A 71 11.56 -12.94 21.70
N GLU A 72 12.28 -12.27 20.81
CA GLU A 72 13.74 -12.33 20.74
C GLU A 72 14.37 -11.77 22.03
N THR A 73 13.93 -10.59 22.47
CA THR A 73 14.40 -9.96 23.70
C THR A 73 14.16 -10.84 24.92
N ASN A 74 12.96 -11.43 25.04
CA ASN A 74 12.63 -12.32 26.15
C ASN A 74 13.46 -13.61 26.13
N LYS A 75 13.75 -14.16 24.94
CA LYS A 75 14.63 -15.32 24.80
C LYS A 75 16.04 -14.99 25.26
N ARG A 76 16.58 -13.85 24.84
CA ARG A 76 17.93 -13.39 25.21
C ARG A 76 18.06 -13.23 26.73
N ARG A 77 17.12 -12.53 27.35
CA ARG A 77 17.08 -12.35 28.82
C ARG A 77 17.09 -13.69 29.57
N LYS A 78 16.32 -14.67 29.11
CA LYS A 78 16.31 -16.01 29.72
C LYS A 78 17.64 -16.76 29.56
N GLN A 79 18.37 -16.53 28.47
CA GLN A 79 19.69 -17.16 28.27
C GLN A 79 20.75 -16.54 29.18
N GLU A 80 20.68 -15.23 29.41
CA GLU A 80 21.53 -14.50 30.35
C GLU A 80 21.25 -14.97 31.79
N GLU A 81 19.99 -15.08 32.21
CA GLU A 81 19.58 -15.58 33.54
C GLU A 81 19.95 -17.04 33.82
N MET A 82 20.22 -17.86 32.78
CA MET A 82 20.65 -19.26 32.94
C MET A 82 22.17 -19.40 33.01
N HIS A 83 22.92 -18.34 32.73
CA HIS A 83 24.38 -18.32 32.69
C HIS A 83 25.03 -17.56 33.87
N ASP A 84 24.22 -16.99 34.75
CA ASP A 84 24.59 -16.43 36.07
C ASP A 84 24.26 -17.41 37.20
#